data_AF-A0A1T4ZJC6-F1
#
_entry.id   AF-A0A1T4ZJC6-F1
#
_cell.length_a   1.000
_cell.length_b   1.000
_cell.length_c   1.000
_cell.angle_alpha   90.00
_cell.angle_beta   90.00
_cell.angle_gamma   90.00
#
_symmetry.space_group_name_H-M   'P 1'
#
loop_
_entity.id
_entity.type
_entity.pdbx_description
1 polymer ?
#
loop_
_entity_poly.entity_id
_entity_poly.type
_entity_poly.pdbx_seq_one_letter_code
_entity_poly.pdbx_strand_id
1 'polypeptide(L)'
;MIQQARIIDSKPITAPQFIILGVQKGGTNSLYQYLCQHPQIVAATQKEIHFFTLNYQQGLEWYKSQFSTEADGKHLITGEGSPYYFFHPLVPQRLYESFPETRFIVLLRNPVDRAISHYYWEVKLGYESLSLKDAIAQETQRLQGEAEKMDADPTYFSFNHQHYSYLSRGIYIDQLQRWMKFFPREQFLILKSEDLYVDSKTIVNQVFDFLGVPNYQLLSYDKYNVNSYPNIDPIIRQQLQDYFQPFNQKLTQFLGQDWSWKIPEISSKSTPELSEISENTRSQSISNSVKIMKKVDYESAWDDYAKNWQSVSSEEVYRGDEWIGFAAGAATSLAEYEALIENQFIAPYIQKHHQVLEIGVGGGKTAALLLKYCDRLVCADISNELLNATHKRLGDERVRYVKLDGLTLDGIAPQSLDVCFCYDTMVHIEPWDIFNYLTRIPALLKGDRLCIFHHTNLLSELGWQKFVQDWDKNLLGNRHGTAFSLMTDTIMEKFLTHLNYKIIRKDSESVPRDCVWICQAPEVISYQ
;
A
#
# COMPACT_ATOMS: atom_id res chain seq x y z
N MET A 1 0.55 -61.51 9.97
CA MET A 1 0.19 -60.58 11.06
C MET A 1 0.45 -59.17 10.56
N ILE A 2 -0.60 -58.47 10.16
CA ILE A 2 -0.53 -57.09 9.67
C ILE A 2 -0.25 -56.20 10.88
N GLN A 3 0.87 -55.47 10.85
CA GLN A 3 1.16 -54.42 11.83
C GLN A 3 0.04 -53.37 11.75
N GLN A 4 -0.67 -53.20 12.87
CA GLN A 4 -1.58 -52.09 13.08
C GLN A 4 -0.80 -50.78 12.89
N ALA A 5 -1.19 -50.00 11.87
CA ALA A 5 -0.80 -48.62 11.75
C ALA A 5 -1.28 -47.88 13.00
N ARG A 6 -0.33 -47.28 13.74
CA ARG A 6 -0.64 -46.36 14.83
C ARG A 6 -1.48 -45.23 14.26
N ILE A 7 -2.70 -45.08 14.79
CA ILE A 7 -3.50 -43.87 14.62
C ILE A 7 -2.67 -42.74 15.24
N ILE A 8 -2.18 -41.82 14.40
CA ILE A 8 -1.59 -40.57 14.86
C ILE A 8 -2.79 -39.70 15.24
N ASP A 9 -3.02 -39.48 16.54
CA ASP A 9 -3.98 -38.49 17.02
C ASP A 9 -3.53 -37.12 16.49
N SER A 10 -4.15 -36.66 15.40
CA SER A 10 -3.95 -35.32 14.87
C SER A 10 -4.70 -34.34 15.77
N LYS A 11 -4.00 -33.77 16.77
CA LYS A 11 -4.54 -32.62 17.52
C LYS A 11 -4.72 -31.43 16.57
N PRO A 12 -5.83 -30.70 16.64
CA PRO A 12 -6.05 -29.51 15.82
C PRO A 12 -4.98 -28.45 16.13
N ILE A 13 -4.53 -27.73 15.10
CA ILE A 13 -3.51 -26.69 15.22
C ILE A 13 -4.15 -25.41 15.75
N THR A 14 -4.39 -25.34 17.06
CA THR A 14 -5.12 -24.22 17.67
C THR A 14 -4.23 -23.26 18.45
N ALA A 15 -2.91 -23.28 18.25
CA ALA A 15 -1.98 -22.42 18.98
C ALA A 15 -0.70 -22.19 18.18
N PRO A 16 -0.05 -21.03 18.29
CA PRO A 16 1.21 -20.75 17.61
C PRO A 16 2.35 -21.55 18.24
N GLN A 17 2.96 -22.47 17.50
CA GLN A 17 4.20 -23.13 17.92
C GLN A 17 5.40 -22.18 17.79
N PHE A 18 5.32 -21.19 16.90
CA PHE A 18 6.34 -20.17 16.78
C PHE A 18 5.77 -18.77 16.57
N ILE A 19 6.55 -17.76 16.94
CA ILE A 19 6.28 -16.36 16.62
C ILE A 19 7.56 -15.73 16.07
N ILE A 20 7.47 -15.11 14.88
CA ILE A 20 8.51 -14.18 14.40
C ILE A 20 8.33 -12.88 15.16
N LEU A 21 9.04 -12.80 16.28
CA LEU A 21 8.79 -11.86 17.34
C LEU A 21 9.22 -10.43 16.98
N GLY A 22 10.24 -10.30 16.15
CA GLY A 22 10.81 -9.02 15.81
C GLY A 22 12.07 -9.11 14.95
N VAL A 23 12.72 -8.00 14.66
CA VAL A 23 12.28 -6.63 15.03
C VAL A 23 11.56 -5.96 13.87
N GLN A 24 10.74 -4.94 14.17
CA GLN A 24 10.15 -4.09 13.15
C GLN A 24 11.26 -3.53 12.25
N LYS A 25 11.07 -3.64 10.93
CA LYS A 25 12.07 -3.29 9.90
C LYS A 25 13.33 -4.17 9.85
N GLY A 26 13.31 -5.34 10.49
CA GLY A 26 14.38 -6.36 10.45
C GLY A 26 14.19 -7.48 9.41
N GLY A 27 13.26 -7.34 8.45
CA GLY A 27 13.03 -8.38 7.43
C GLY A 27 12.09 -9.51 7.83
N THR A 28 11.32 -9.34 8.91
CA THR A 28 10.33 -10.33 9.40
C THR A 28 9.30 -10.74 8.36
N ASN A 29 8.95 -9.85 7.41
CA ASN A 29 8.02 -10.17 6.34
C ASN A 29 8.59 -11.21 5.37
N SER A 30 9.81 -10.99 4.89
CA SER A 30 10.48 -11.94 4.00
C SER A 30 10.59 -13.30 4.66
N LEU A 31 11.05 -13.34 5.92
CA LEU A 31 11.17 -14.60 6.66
C LEU A 31 9.82 -15.31 6.80
N TYR A 32 8.74 -14.62 7.17
CA TYR A 32 7.41 -15.25 7.29
C TYR A 32 6.97 -15.91 5.97
N GLN A 33 7.16 -15.21 4.85
CA GLN A 33 6.82 -15.69 3.52
C GLN A 33 7.68 -16.88 3.09
N TYR A 34 8.96 -16.91 3.48
CA TYR A 34 9.84 -18.05 3.29
C TYR A 34 9.36 -19.28 4.07
N LEU A 35 8.97 -19.11 5.33
CA LEU A 35 8.48 -20.21 6.15
C LEU A 35 7.17 -20.79 5.63
N CYS A 36 6.24 -19.94 5.16
CA CYS A 36 4.95 -20.39 4.63
C CYS A 36 5.04 -21.16 3.30
N GLN A 37 6.21 -21.20 2.65
CA GLN A 37 6.46 -22.09 1.51
C GLN A 37 6.73 -23.55 1.95
N HIS A 38 7.01 -23.79 3.23
CA HIS A 38 7.31 -25.12 3.75
C HIS A 38 6.03 -25.95 3.88
N PRO A 39 5.98 -27.21 3.36
CA PRO A 39 4.75 -28.01 3.36
C PRO A 39 4.26 -28.46 4.75
N GLN A 40 5.09 -28.29 5.79
CA GLN A 40 4.72 -28.53 7.19
C GLN A 40 4.45 -27.26 8.01
N ILE A 41 4.51 -26.08 7.39
CA ILE A 41 4.20 -24.81 8.06
C ILE A 41 2.90 -24.27 7.48
N VAL A 42 1.87 -24.21 8.30
CA VAL A 42 0.57 -23.67 7.92
C VAL A 42 0.55 -22.19 8.26
N ALA A 43 0.25 -21.35 7.26
CA ALA A 43 0.11 -19.92 7.46
C ALA A 43 -1.09 -19.61 8.38
N ALA A 44 -0.95 -18.57 9.18
CA ALA A 44 -2.09 -17.95 9.86
C ALA A 44 -2.96 -17.20 8.85
N THR A 45 -4.17 -16.78 9.26
CA THR A 45 -5.09 -15.96 8.44
C THR A 45 -4.43 -14.69 7.89
N GLN A 46 -3.51 -14.12 8.68
CA GLN A 46 -2.64 -13.02 8.28
C GLN A 46 -1.33 -13.08 9.05
N LYS A 47 -0.28 -12.42 8.52
CA LYS A 47 1.04 -12.41 9.14
C LYS A 47 1.04 -11.75 10.53
N GLU A 48 0.59 -10.51 10.63
CA GLU A 48 0.65 -9.73 11.87
C GLU A 48 -0.75 -9.71 12.52
N ILE A 49 -1.00 -10.62 13.46
CA ILE A 49 -2.31 -10.74 14.10
C ILE A 49 -2.51 -9.63 15.15
N HIS A 50 -1.42 -9.14 15.74
CA HIS A 50 -1.43 -8.11 16.79
C HIS A 50 -2.38 -8.46 17.95
N PHE A 51 -2.54 -9.74 18.27
CA PHE A 51 -3.38 -10.21 19.36
C PHE A 51 -2.89 -9.74 20.73
N PHE A 52 -1.62 -9.95 21.06
CA PHE A 52 -1.12 -9.58 22.39
C PHE A 52 -0.92 -8.07 22.58
N THR A 53 -1.25 -7.27 21.56
CA THR A 53 -1.19 -5.81 21.56
C THR A 53 -2.57 -5.20 21.32
N LEU A 54 -3.00 -5.09 20.06
CA LEU A 54 -4.20 -4.35 19.64
C LEU A 54 -5.49 -5.14 19.85
N ASN A 55 -5.44 -6.45 19.70
CA ASN A 55 -6.62 -7.31 19.64
C ASN A 55 -6.81 -8.17 20.91
N TYR A 56 -6.15 -7.84 22.03
CA TYR A 56 -6.10 -8.71 23.21
C TYR A 56 -7.48 -8.93 23.85
N GLN A 57 -8.33 -7.90 23.79
CA GLN A 57 -9.71 -7.96 24.29
C GLN A 57 -10.62 -8.92 23.52
N GLN A 58 -10.24 -9.35 22.31
CA GLN A 58 -11.02 -10.32 21.53
C GLN A 58 -11.00 -11.72 22.16
N GLY A 59 -10.10 -11.97 23.12
CA GLY A 59 -10.00 -13.23 23.84
C GLY A 59 -9.25 -14.32 23.08
N LEU A 60 -8.81 -15.35 23.83
CA LEU A 60 -7.96 -16.40 23.28
C LEU A 60 -8.64 -17.19 22.16
N GLU A 61 -9.94 -17.44 22.23
CA GLU A 61 -10.63 -18.22 21.18
C GLU A 61 -10.62 -17.49 19.83
N TRP A 62 -10.73 -16.16 19.83
CA TRP A 62 -10.54 -15.36 18.61
C TRP A 62 -9.11 -15.47 18.07
N TYR A 63 -8.12 -15.51 18.96
CA TYR A 63 -6.73 -15.68 18.55
C TYR A 63 -6.48 -17.07 17.94
N LYS A 64 -6.99 -18.12 18.59
CA LYS A 64 -6.88 -19.50 18.10
C LYS A 64 -7.57 -19.67 16.75
N SER A 65 -8.66 -18.95 16.49
CA SER A 65 -9.36 -18.99 15.20
C SER A 65 -8.57 -18.35 14.04
N GLN A 66 -7.44 -17.69 14.31
CA GLN A 66 -6.55 -17.16 13.28
C GLN A 66 -5.61 -18.25 12.71
N PHE A 67 -5.67 -19.46 13.26
CA PHE A 67 -4.88 -20.60 12.81
C PHE A 67 -5.80 -21.69 12.23
N SER A 68 -5.36 -22.33 11.16
CA SER A 68 -6.15 -23.37 10.49
C SER A 68 -6.33 -24.59 11.39
N THR A 69 -7.52 -25.20 11.33
CA THR A 69 -7.80 -26.48 12.03
C THR A 69 -7.39 -27.71 11.22
N GLU A 70 -6.86 -27.51 10.01
CA GLU A 70 -6.42 -28.60 9.13
C GLU A 70 -5.19 -29.31 9.70
N ALA A 71 -5.37 -30.56 10.10
CA ALA A 71 -4.28 -31.45 10.49
C ALA A 71 -4.21 -32.64 9.51
N ASP A 72 -3.43 -32.49 8.42
CA ASP A 72 -3.28 -33.51 7.36
C ASP A 72 -2.29 -34.62 7.75
N GLY A 73 -2.52 -35.35 8.85
CA GLY A 73 -1.74 -36.55 9.26
C GLY A 73 -0.20 -36.41 9.38
N LYS A 74 0.32 -35.23 9.06
CA LYS A 74 1.70 -34.76 9.05
C LYS A 74 1.91 -33.95 10.31
N HIS A 75 3.14 -33.91 10.80
CA HIS A 75 3.51 -33.01 11.88
C HIS A 75 3.54 -31.57 11.34
N LEU A 76 2.37 -30.91 11.36
CA LEU A 76 2.20 -29.53 10.92
C LEU A 76 2.39 -28.58 12.11
N ILE A 77 3.04 -27.46 11.87
CA ILE A 77 3.17 -26.37 12.82
C ILE A 77 2.62 -25.07 12.21
N THR A 78 2.24 -24.14 13.06
CA THR A 78 1.80 -22.80 12.65
C THR A 78 2.43 -21.73 13.54
N GLY A 79 2.37 -20.51 13.06
CA GLY A 79 2.89 -19.36 13.76
C GLY A 79 2.51 -18.05 13.08
N GLU A 80 2.73 -16.96 13.80
CA GLU A 80 2.50 -15.60 13.31
C GLU A 80 3.80 -14.77 13.37
N GLY A 81 3.75 -13.54 12.87
CA GLY A 81 4.87 -12.61 12.96
C GLY A 81 4.40 -11.19 13.19
N SER A 82 4.28 -10.79 14.46
CA SER A 82 3.87 -9.45 14.90
C SER A 82 5.06 -8.69 15.53
N PRO A 83 5.87 -7.94 14.76
CA PRO A 83 7.18 -7.46 15.19
C PRO A 83 7.15 -6.42 16.33
N TYR A 84 5.99 -5.84 16.62
CA TYR A 84 5.80 -4.93 17.74
C TYR A 84 5.81 -5.65 19.09
N TYR A 85 5.48 -6.95 19.11
CA TYR A 85 5.50 -7.77 20.31
C TYR A 85 6.83 -7.68 21.05
N PHE A 86 7.96 -7.71 20.31
CA PHE A 86 9.29 -7.64 20.90
C PHE A 86 9.48 -6.40 21.81
N PHE A 87 8.94 -5.25 21.40
CA PHE A 87 9.12 -3.98 22.11
C PHE A 87 8.05 -3.73 23.17
N HIS A 88 6.84 -4.25 22.98
CA HIS A 88 5.70 -3.98 23.86
C HIS A 88 5.91 -4.56 25.28
N PRO A 89 5.75 -3.76 26.36
CA PRO A 89 6.12 -4.16 27.71
C PRO A 89 5.31 -5.35 28.27
N LEU A 90 4.00 -5.39 27.98
CA LEU A 90 3.09 -6.41 28.54
C LEU A 90 3.07 -7.74 27.77
N VAL A 91 3.58 -7.78 26.54
CA VAL A 91 3.43 -8.96 25.67
C VAL A 91 4.12 -10.21 26.22
N PRO A 92 5.36 -10.17 26.77
CA PRO A 92 6.01 -11.35 27.32
C PRO A 92 5.16 -12.09 28.35
N GLN A 93 4.56 -11.37 29.30
CA GLN A 93 3.72 -11.95 30.33
C GLN A 93 2.46 -12.59 29.74
N ARG A 94 1.73 -11.84 28.89
CA ARG A 94 0.49 -12.35 28.26
C ARG A 94 0.73 -13.61 27.44
N LEU A 95 1.85 -13.65 26.71
CA LEU A 95 2.25 -14.81 25.93
C LEU A 95 2.61 -15.98 26.84
N TYR A 96 3.36 -15.76 27.91
CA TYR A 96 3.76 -16.80 28.86
C TYR A 96 2.56 -17.45 29.55
N GLU A 97 1.58 -16.64 29.96
CA GLU A 97 0.34 -17.12 30.59
C GLU A 97 -0.52 -17.98 29.65
N SER A 98 -0.43 -17.75 28.34
CA SER A 98 -1.30 -18.41 27.35
C SER A 98 -0.61 -19.55 26.60
N PHE A 99 0.66 -19.37 26.21
CA PHE A 99 1.42 -20.25 25.34
C PHE A 99 2.91 -20.32 25.80
N PRO A 100 3.20 -20.92 26.97
CA PRO A 100 4.55 -20.94 27.53
C PRO A 100 5.58 -21.69 26.69
N GLU A 101 5.14 -22.59 25.80
CA GLU A 101 6.00 -23.43 24.95
C GLU A 101 6.33 -22.82 23.57
N THR A 102 5.83 -21.63 23.26
CA THR A 102 6.04 -20.99 21.95
C THR A 102 7.52 -20.66 21.71
N ARG A 103 8.03 -20.95 20.51
CA ARG A 103 9.39 -20.58 20.11
C ARG A 103 9.42 -19.20 19.43
N PHE A 104 10.47 -18.43 19.65
CA PHE A 104 10.61 -17.07 19.18
C PHE A 104 11.75 -16.93 18.20
N ILE A 105 11.48 -16.33 17.05
CA ILE A 105 12.49 -15.98 16.06
C ILE A 105 12.66 -14.47 16.06
N VAL A 106 13.89 -14.00 16.28
CA VAL A 106 14.24 -12.58 16.40
C VAL A 106 15.30 -12.23 15.36
N LEU A 107 14.92 -11.43 14.36
CA LEU A 107 15.81 -10.83 13.38
C LEU A 107 16.24 -9.45 13.88
N LEU A 108 17.48 -9.33 14.36
CA LEU A 108 18.07 -8.04 14.75
C LEU A 108 18.73 -7.40 13.53
N ARG A 109 18.46 -6.11 13.29
CA ARG A 109 19.07 -5.32 12.21
C ARG A 109 19.99 -4.27 12.81
N ASN A 110 20.95 -3.74 12.04
CA ASN A 110 21.66 -2.52 12.43
C ASN A 110 20.66 -1.48 12.97
N PRO A 111 20.75 -1.09 14.25
CA PRO A 111 19.72 -0.27 14.91
C PRO A 111 19.61 1.13 14.29
N VAL A 112 20.69 1.64 13.69
CA VAL A 112 20.69 2.90 12.93
C VAL A 112 19.80 2.78 11.69
N ASP A 113 20.05 1.76 10.87
CA ASP A 113 19.28 1.53 9.65
C ASP A 113 17.84 1.13 9.96
N ARG A 114 17.61 0.44 11.09
CA ARG A 114 16.27 0.12 11.59
C ARG A 114 15.53 1.40 12.00
N ALA A 115 16.15 2.30 12.76
CA ALA A 115 15.55 3.55 13.21
C ALA A 115 15.17 4.45 12.02
N ILE A 116 16.09 4.63 11.07
CA ILE A 116 15.85 5.40 9.84
C ILE A 116 14.71 4.76 9.04
N SER A 117 14.75 3.44 8.85
CA SER A 117 13.71 2.71 8.12
C SER A 117 12.34 2.77 8.81
N HIS A 118 12.31 2.88 10.14
CA HIS A 118 11.10 3.06 10.92
C HIS A 118 10.57 4.49 10.75
N TYR A 119 11.40 5.52 10.90
CA TYR A 119 11.01 6.91 10.65
C TYR A 119 10.37 7.10 9.26
N TYR A 120 11.03 6.68 8.18
CA TYR A 120 10.46 6.84 6.84
C TYR A 120 9.21 6.00 6.61
N TRP A 121 9.04 4.93 7.38
CA TRP A 121 7.79 4.17 7.36
C TRP A 121 6.64 4.97 7.97
N GLU A 122 6.86 5.64 9.12
CA GLU A 122 5.84 6.49 9.74
C GLU A 122 5.54 7.74 8.91
N VAL A 123 6.55 8.34 8.27
CA VAL A 123 6.34 9.45 7.30
C VAL A 123 5.47 8.98 6.14
N LYS A 124 5.77 7.81 5.56
CA LYS A 124 4.97 7.24 4.47
C LYS A 124 3.51 6.99 4.86
N LEU A 125 3.27 6.61 6.12
CA LEU A 125 1.92 6.41 6.65
C LEU A 125 1.22 7.72 7.04
N GLY A 126 1.90 8.87 6.95
CA GLY A 126 1.36 10.17 7.35
C GLY A 126 1.35 10.41 8.87
N TYR A 127 1.98 9.54 9.65
CA TYR A 127 2.03 9.66 11.11
C TYR A 127 3.17 10.55 11.60
N GLU A 128 4.24 10.68 10.81
CA GLU A 128 5.35 11.58 11.15
C GLU A 128 5.43 12.75 10.16
N SER A 129 5.36 13.96 10.71
CA SER A 129 5.46 15.22 9.98
C SER A 129 6.75 15.98 10.28
N LEU A 130 7.47 15.62 11.35
CA LEU A 130 8.74 16.23 11.70
C LEU A 130 9.87 15.70 10.83
N SER A 131 10.95 16.48 10.70
CA SER A 131 12.19 16.00 10.10
C SER A 131 12.78 14.84 10.93
N LEU A 132 13.61 13.98 10.33
CA LEU A 132 14.26 12.86 11.04
C LEU A 132 14.97 13.32 12.32
N LYS A 133 15.69 14.44 12.24
CA LYS A 133 16.41 15.01 13.38
C LYS A 133 15.45 15.44 14.49
N ASP A 134 14.38 16.14 14.14
CA ASP A 134 13.42 16.65 15.11
C ASP A 134 12.56 15.53 15.70
N ALA A 135 12.18 14.54 14.89
CA ALA A 135 11.46 13.34 15.30
C ALA A 135 12.25 12.54 16.35
N ILE A 136 13.55 12.33 16.12
CA ILE A 136 14.45 11.69 17.08
C ILE A 136 14.56 12.52 18.38
N ALA A 137 14.73 13.84 18.25
CA ALA A 137 14.85 14.72 19.42
C ALA A 137 13.56 14.73 20.28
N GLN A 138 12.40 14.56 19.65
CA GLN A 138 11.09 14.58 20.31
C GLN A 138 10.66 13.23 20.90
N GLU A 139 11.36 12.14 20.59
CA GLU A 139 10.96 10.79 21.04
C GLU A 139 10.82 10.71 22.56
N THR A 140 11.82 11.19 23.31
CA THR A 140 11.80 11.12 24.78
C THR A 140 10.56 11.78 25.37
N GLN A 141 10.16 12.95 24.83
CA GLN A 141 8.96 13.65 25.29
C GLN A 141 7.69 12.92 24.86
N ARG A 142 7.63 12.41 23.61
CA ARG A 142 6.47 11.68 23.10
C ARG A 142 6.20 10.37 23.85
N LEU A 143 7.24 9.71 24.34
CA LEU A 143 7.15 8.44 25.07
C LEU A 143 7.01 8.61 26.59
N GLN A 144 7.16 9.83 27.11
CA GLN A 144 7.14 10.08 28.55
C GLN A 144 5.79 9.67 29.16
N GLY A 145 5.82 8.77 30.15
CA GLY A 145 4.62 8.31 30.84
C GLY A 145 3.82 7.24 30.10
N GLU A 146 4.18 6.89 28.85
CA GLU A 146 3.39 5.94 28.07
C GLU A 146 3.51 4.51 28.60
N ALA A 147 4.70 4.10 29.07
CA ALA A 147 4.89 2.79 29.68
C ALA A 147 4.08 2.65 30.98
N GLU A 148 4.09 3.68 31.83
CA GLU A 148 3.35 3.70 33.09
C GLU A 148 1.84 3.64 32.86
N LYS A 149 1.34 4.33 31.82
CA LYS A 149 -0.09 4.23 31.42
C LYS A 149 -0.44 2.82 30.95
N MET A 150 0.43 2.20 30.16
CA MET A 150 0.23 0.83 29.68
C MET A 150 0.23 -0.18 30.84
N ASP A 151 1.10 0.00 31.83
CA ASP A 151 1.13 -0.86 33.02
C ASP A 151 -0.10 -0.64 33.93
N ALA A 152 -0.56 0.60 34.07
CA ALA A 152 -1.72 0.95 34.90
C ALA A 152 -3.05 0.47 34.30
N ASP A 153 -3.18 0.52 32.97
CA ASP A 153 -4.33 0.02 32.23
C ASP A 153 -3.85 -0.90 31.09
N PRO A 154 -3.91 -2.22 31.26
CA PRO A 154 -3.54 -3.18 30.22
C PRO A 154 -4.34 -3.05 28.92
N THR A 155 -5.47 -2.33 28.92
CA THR A 155 -6.27 -2.07 27.71
C THR A 155 -5.89 -0.79 27.00
N TYR A 156 -5.05 0.06 27.60
CA TYR A 156 -4.60 1.31 27.03
C TYR A 156 -3.75 1.09 25.78
N PHE A 157 -4.18 1.70 24.67
CA PHE A 157 -3.43 1.76 23.43
C PHE A 157 -2.58 3.05 23.38
N SER A 158 -1.26 2.88 23.37
CA SER A 158 -0.34 4.01 23.17
C SER A 158 0.05 4.15 21.70
N PHE A 159 -0.53 5.16 21.04
CA PHE A 159 -0.15 5.55 19.69
C PHE A 159 1.34 5.95 19.63
N ASN A 160 1.80 6.77 20.58
CA ASN A 160 3.17 7.26 20.60
C ASN A 160 4.19 6.13 20.78
N HIS A 161 3.93 5.18 21.68
CA HIS A 161 4.82 4.03 21.89
C HIS A 161 4.88 3.11 20.66
N GLN A 162 3.76 2.96 19.96
CA GLN A 162 3.73 2.16 18.74
C GLN A 162 4.46 2.83 17.58
N HIS A 163 4.27 4.13 17.39
CA HIS A 163 4.66 4.83 16.16
C HIS A 163 5.95 5.64 16.29
N TYR A 164 6.22 6.29 17.43
CA TYR A 164 7.31 7.25 17.58
C TYR A 164 8.55 6.72 18.33
N SER A 165 8.63 5.42 18.58
CA SER A 165 9.76 4.78 19.29
C SER A 165 10.94 4.47 18.35
N TYR A 166 11.59 5.49 17.78
CA TYR A 166 12.67 5.32 16.80
C TYR A 166 14.01 4.88 17.42
N LEU A 167 14.35 5.33 18.62
CA LEU A 167 15.57 5.03 19.34
C LEU A 167 15.37 3.86 20.28
N SER A 168 14.39 3.98 21.18
CA SER A 168 14.08 3.02 22.24
C SER A 168 13.86 1.60 21.71
N ARG A 169 13.18 1.45 20.57
CA ARG A 169 12.97 0.15 19.90
C ARG A 169 14.25 -0.46 19.32
N GLY A 170 15.28 0.33 19.10
CA GLY A 170 16.62 -0.12 18.68
C GLY A 170 17.48 -0.63 19.83
N ILE A 171 17.07 -0.44 21.08
CA ILE A 171 17.78 -0.93 22.26
C ILE A 171 17.36 -2.39 22.51
N TYR A 172 17.97 -3.32 21.78
CA TYR A 172 17.54 -4.73 21.79
C TYR A 172 17.84 -5.46 23.09
N ILE A 173 18.90 -5.07 23.80
CA ILE A 173 19.31 -5.71 25.06
C ILE A 173 18.21 -5.64 26.12
N ASP A 174 17.59 -4.47 26.28
CA ASP A 174 16.53 -4.26 27.28
C ASP A 174 15.29 -5.11 26.95
N GLN A 175 14.96 -5.22 25.66
CA GLN A 175 13.87 -6.06 25.17
C GLN A 175 14.16 -7.54 25.43
N LEU A 176 15.34 -8.05 25.06
CA LEU A 176 15.72 -9.44 25.31
C LEU A 176 15.71 -9.79 26.79
N GLN A 177 16.25 -8.92 27.64
CA GLN A 177 16.24 -9.13 29.09
C GLN A 177 14.81 -9.19 29.65
N ARG A 178 13.90 -8.34 29.14
CA ARG A 178 12.49 -8.39 29.53
C ARG A 178 11.85 -9.72 29.14
N TRP A 179 12.07 -10.16 27.90
CA TRP A 179 11.54 -11.42 27.38
C TRP A 179 12.09 -12.65 28.11
N MET A 180 13.40 -12.66 28.40
CA MET A 180 14.08 -13.77 29.07
C MET A 180 13.80 -13.88 30.58
N LYS A 181 13.02 -12.95 31.17
CA LYS A 181 12.44 -13.14 32.51
C LYS A 181 11.31 -14.18 32.50
N PHE A 182 10.62 -14.33 31.38
CA PHE A 182 9.46 -15.22 31.23
C PHE A 182 9.82 -16.50 30.48
N PHE A 183 10.66 -16.40 29.45
CA PHE A 183 10.99 -17.54 28.59
C PHE A 183 12.48 -17.89 28.67
N PRO A 184 12.82 -19.19 28.71
CA PRO A 184 14.20 -19.66 28.68
C PRO A 184 14.90 -19.32 27.34
N ARG A 185 16.23 -19.18 27.38
CA ARG A 185 17.05 -18.75 26.22
C ARG A 185 16.90 -19.67 25.02
N GLU A 186 16.66 -20.95 25.25
CA GLU A 186 16.53 -22.02 24.26
C GLU A 186 15.28 -21.84 23.39
N GLN A 187 14.26 -21.11 23.87
CA GLN A 187 13.09 -20.75 23.07
C GLN A 187 13.35 -19.58 22.12
N PHE A 188 14.57 -19.03 22.05
CA PHE A 188 14.90 -17.91 21.15
C PHE A 188 15.93 -18.31 20.10
N LEU A 189 15.58 -18.13 18.83
CA LEU A 189 16.54 -18.05 17.73
C LEU A 189 16.78 -16.58 17.39
N ILE A 190 17.99 -16.09 17.66
CA ILE A 190 18.37 -14.69 17.45
C ILE A 190 19.35 -14.63 16.28
N LEU A 191 19.00 -13.90 15.23
CA LEU A 191 19.70 -13.86 13.94
C LEU A 191 19.98 -12.41 13.54
N LYS A 192 21.04 -12.20 12.74
CA LYS A 192 21.24 -10.91 12.06
C LYS A 192 20.40 -10.85 10.80
N SER A 193 19.74 -9.72 10.60
CA SER A 193 18.95 -9.47 9.39
C SER A 193 19.86 -9.39 8.17
N GLU A 194 21.07 -8.86 8.34
CA GLU A 194 22.08 -8.75 7.30
C GLU A 194 22.49 -10.12 6.74
N ASP A 195 22.60 -11.14 7.60
CA ASP A 195 22.96 -12.50 7.17
C ASP A 195 21.83 -13.12 6.34
N LEU A 196 20.56 -12.84 6.70
CA LEU A 196 19.39 -13.25 5.89
C LEU A 196 19.43 -12.62 4.49
N TYR A 197 19.97 -11.41 4.35
CA TYR A 197 20.08 -10.72 3.04
C TYR A 197 21.20 -11.26 2.16
N VAL A 198 22.26 -11.81 2.78
CA VAL A 198 23.43 -12.35 2.11
C VAL A 198 23.21 -13.80 1.72
N ASP A 199 22.72 -14.63 2.64
CA ASP A 199 22.50 -16.05 2.43
C ASP A 199 21.17 -16.50 3.06
N SER A 200 20.07 -16.20 2.36
CA SER A 200 18.73 -16.54 2.84
C SER A 200 18.52 -18.04 3.01
N LYS A 201 19.16 -18.88 2.19
CA LYS A 201 19.00 -20.33 2.25
C LYS A 201 19.56 -20.88 3.56
N THR A 202 20.77 -20.49 3.92
CA THR A 202 21.40 -20.95 5.17
C THR A 202 20.59 -20.50 6.38
N ILE A 203 20.16 -19.23 6.40
CA ILE A 203 19.39 -18.70 7.54
C ILE A 203 18.01 -19.36 7.66
N VAL A 204 17.31 -19.59 6.55
CA VAL A 204 16.01 -20.28 6.57
C VAL A 204 16.16 -21.72 7.07
N ASN A 205 17.21 -22.45 6.66
CA ASN A 205 17.47 -23.80 7.16
C ASN A 205 17.74 -23.80 8.68
N GLN A 206 18.49 -22.81 9.20
CA GLN A 206 18.66 -22.67 10.66
C GLN A 206 17.32 -22.47 11.38
N VAL A 207 16.38 -21.75 10.76
CA VAL A 207 15.04 -21.59 11.30
C VAL A 207 14.26 -22.90 11.25
N PHE A 208 14.35 -23.68 10.17
CA PHE A 208 13.73 -25.01 10.09
C PHE A 208 14.25 -25.96 11.15
N ASP A 209 15.58 -26.03 11.32
CA ASP A 209 16.21 -26.85 12.36
C ASP A 209 15.73 -26.42 13.76
N PHE A 210 15.64 -25.12 14.02
CA PHE A 210 15.12 -24.58 15.28
C PHE A 210 13.63 -24.89 15.52
N LEU A 211 12.82 -24.89 14.46
CA LEU A 211 11.41 -25.26 14.53
C LEU A 211 11.20 -26.78 14.58
N GLY A 212 12.23 -27.57 14.28
CA GLY A 212 12.16 -29.04 14.26
C GLY A 212 11.43 -29.59 13.03
N VAL A 213 11.41 -28.84 11.93
CA VAL A 213 10.88 -29.29 10.64
C VAL A 213 12.04 -29.62 9.68
N PRO A 214 11.88 -30.57 8.74
CA PRO A 214 12.92 -30.90 7.78
C PRO A 214 13.35 -29.70 6.94
N ASN A 215 14.59 -29.69 6.48
CA ASN A 215 15.01 -28.69 5.51
C ASN A 215 14.24 -28.85 4.19
N TYR A 216 13.84 -27.72 3.60
CA TYR A 216 13.06 -27.68 2.37
C TYR A 216 13.60 -26.66 1.38
N GLN A 217 13.66 -27.03 0.11
CA GLN A 217 14.10 -26.13 -0.95
C GLN A 217 12.97 -25.19 -1.35
N LEU A 218 13.10 -23.91 -0.99
CA LEU A 218 12.14 -22.89 -1.35
C LEU A 218 12.13 -22.60 -2.85
N LEU A 219 11.00 -22.10 -3.34
CA LEU A 219 10.80 -21.69 -4.74
C LEU A 219 11.54 -20.38 -5.03
N SER A 220 11.51 -19.42 -4.10
CA SER A 220 12.26 -18.17 -4.19
C SER A 220 12.64 -17.60 -2.83
N TYR A 221 13.69 -16.77 -2.82
CA TYR A 221 14.14 -15.96 -1.69
C TYR A 221 14.05 -14.46 -2.03
N ASP A 222 12.95 -14.05 -2.67
CA ASP A 222 12.76 -12.67 -3.09
C ASP A 222 12.80 -11.73 -1.88
N LYS A 223 13.35 -10.50 -2.02
CA LYS A 223 13.29 -9.52 -0.93
C LYS A 223 11.92 -8.85 -0.91
N TYR A 224 11.27 -8.82 0.26
CA TYR A 224 9.95 -8.21 0.47
C TYR A 224 10.11 -6.88 1.22
N ASN A 225 9.31 -5.86 0.90
CA ASN A 225 9.25 -4.57 1.61
C ASN A 225 10.57 -3.78 1.71
N VAL A 226 11.41 -3.83 0.67
CA VAL A 226 12.60 -2.96 0.56
C VAL A 226 12.13 -1.54 0.21
N ASN A 227 12.19 -0.62 1.18
CA ASN A 227 11.91 0.80 0.94
C ASN A 227 13.21 1.53 0.57
N SER A 228 13.15 2.40 -0.44
CA SER A 228 14.15 3.44 -0.64
C SER A 228 13.76 4.70 0.13
N TYR A 229 14.76 5.39 0.67
CA TYR A 229 14.62 6.69 1.31
C TYR A 229 15.83 7.56 0.93
N PRO A 230 15.72 8.89 1.02
CA PRO A 230 16.81 9.81 0.67
C PRO A 230 18.11 9.46 1.37
N ASN A 231 19.23 9.89 0.78
CA ASN A 231 20.52 9.83 1.46
C ASN A 231 20.44 10.57 2.79
N ILE A 232 20.79 9.87 3.86
CA ILE A 232 20.75 10.43 5.22
C ILE A 232 22.01 11.23 5.43
N ASP A 233 21.85 12.41 6.04
CA ASP A 233 22.97 13.24 6.48
C ASP A 233 23.97 12.36 7.28
N PRO A 234 25.24 12.26 6.83
CA PRO A 234 26.26 11.50 7.53
C PRO A 234 26.39 11.86 9.00
N ILE A 235 26.13 13.13 9.38
CA ILE A 235 26.18 13.60 10.76
C ILE A 235 25.09 12.93 11.60
N ILE A 236 23.85 12.89 11.10
CA ILE A 236 22.73 12.24 11.80
C ILE A 236 23.02 10.74 11.95
N ARG A 237 23.57 10.12 10.91
CA ARG A 237 23.94 8.69 10.95
C ARG A 237 25.01 8.42 12.00
N GLN A 238 26.03 9.27 12.09
CA GLN A 238 27.08 9.15 13.12
C GLN A 238 26.50 9.34 14.53
N GLN A 239 25.63 10.33 14.74
CA GLN A 239 24.97 10.55 16.04
C GLN A 239 24.16 9.34 16.49
N LEU A 240 23.41 8.71 15.57
CA LEU A 240 22.69 7.47 15.85
C LEU A 240 23.65 6.30 16.16
N GLN A 241 24.78 6.20 15.45
CA GLN A 241 25.79 5.18 15.72
C GLN A 241 26.36 5.33 17.13
N ASP A 242 26.78 6.55 17.49
CA ASP A 242 27.33 6.87 18.81
C ASP A 242 26.31 6.56 19.90
N TYR A 243 25.03 6.90 19.66
CA TYR A 243 23.92 6.59 20.56
C TYR A 243 23.76 5.07 20.78
N PHE A 244 23.77 4.26 19.72
CA PHE A 244 23.52 2.82 19.83
C PHE A 244 24.75 2.00 20.29
N GLN A 245 25.96 2.52 20.11
CA GLN A 245 27.22 1.81 20.43
C GLN A 245 27.25 1.17 21.83
N PRO A 246 26.97 1.89 22.95
CA PRO A 246 27.03 1.29 24.28
C PRO A 246 26.00 0.17 24.48
N PHE A 247 24.84 0.26 23.84
CA PHE A 247 23.80 -0.78 23.90
C PHE A 247 24.19 -2.01 23.09
N ASN A 248 24.82 -1.82 21.93
CA ASN A 248 25.32 -2.91 21.09
C ASN A 248 26.46 -3.67 21.78
N GLN A 249 27.34 -2.98 22.52
CA GLN A 249 28.37 -3.63 23.33
C GLN A 249 27.76 -4.51 24.44
N LYS A 250 26.75 -3.99 25.15
CA LYS A 250 26.01 -4.77 26.15
C LYS A 250 25.31 -5.98 25.52
N LEU A 251 24.74 -5.83 24.33
CA LEU A 251 24.12 -6.92 23.58
C LEU A 251 25.13 -8.02 23.21
N THR A 252 26.30 -7.63 22.69
CA THR A 252 27.41 -8.55 22.38
C THR A 252 27.83 -9.33 23.62
N GLN A 253 28.02 -8.65 24.76
CA GLN A 253 28.38 -9.29 26.02
C GLN A 253 27.30 -10.26 26.50
N PHE A 254 26.03 -9.85 26.41
CA PHE A 254 24.89 -10.65 26.86
C PHE A 254 24.68 -11.91 26.01
N LEU A 255 24.86 -11.82 24.69
CA LEU A 255 24.64 -12.93 23.77
C LEU A 255 25.89 -13.78 23.52
N GLY A 256 27.05 -13.37 24.03
CA GLY A 256 28.32 -14.11 23.90
C GLY A 256 28.84 -14.22 22.46
N GLN A 257 28.37 -13.36 21.56
CA GLN A 257 28.74 -13.36 20.14
C GLN A 257 28.75 -11.92 19.62
N ASP A 258 29.51 -11.67 18.55
CA ASP A 258 29.68 -10.32 18.00
C ASP A 258 28.39 -9.79 17.36
N TRP A 259 27.77 -8.79 18.01
CA TRP A 259 26.65 -8.00 17.50
C TRP A 259 27.07 -6.58 17.14
N SER A 260 28.34 -6.35 16.81
CA SER A 260 28.74 -5.12 16.16
C SER A 260 28.25 -5.12 14.70
N TRP A 261 27.68 -3.98 14.29
CA TRP A 261 27.34 -3.73 12.88
C TRP A 261 28.43 -2.83 12.30
N LYS A 262 29.05 -3.29 11.20
CA LYS A 262 30.14 -2.55 10.56
C LYS A 262 29.66 -1.20 10.03
N ILE A 263 30.53 -0.21 10.17
CA ILE A 263 30.37 1.14 9.64
C ILE A 263 30.69 1.08 8.13
N PRO A 264 29.78 1.47 7.22
CA PRO A 264 30.17 1.74 5.85
C PRO A 264 31.13 2.94 5.83
N GLU A 265 32.36 2.76 5.38
CA GLU A 265 33.32 3.86 5.24
C GLU A 265 32.77 4.92 4.28
N ILE A 266 32.81 6.19 4.69
CA ILE A 266 32.51 7.32 3.79
C ILE A 266 33.71 7.44 2.84
N SER A 267 33.59 6.87 1.64
CA SER A 267 34.56 7.06 0.56
C SER A 267 34.52 8.52 0.09
N SER A 268 35.48 9.33 0.56
CA SER A 268 35.82 10.60 -0.05
C SER A 268 36.51 10.36 -1.40
N LYS A 269 35.77 10.37 -2.51
CA LYS A 269 36.37 10.50 -3.85
C LYS A 269 35.55 11.46 -4.73
N SER A 270 36.13 12.65 -4.88
CA SER A 270 36.22 13.50 -6.09
C SER A 270 35.13 13.39 -7.16
N THR A 271 34.47 14.53 -7.40
CA THR A 271 33.83 14.93 -8.66
C THR A 271 34.70 14.58 -9.87
N PRO A 272 34.11 14.01 -10.94
CA PRO A 272 34.63 14.22 -12.28
C PRO A 272 33.61 14.89 -13.20
N GLU A 273 34.17 15.76 -14.06
CA GLU A 273 33.53 16.50 -15.14
C GLU A 273 32.94 15.60 -16.24
N LEU A 274 32.06 16.23 -17.03
CA LEU A 274 31.47 15.74 -18.26
C LEU A 274 32.52 15.58 -19.37
N SER A 275 32.65 14.38 -19.95
CA SER A 275 32.99 14.20 -21.38
C SER A 275 32.63 12.81 -21.93
N GLU A 276 31.87 12.86 -23.05
CA GLU A 276 31.85 12.01 -24.25
C GLU A 276 31.78 10.45 -24.21
N ILE A 277 30.54 9.97 -24.44
CA ILE A 277 30.06 8.97 -25.43
C ILE A 277 30.98 7.78 -25.83
N SER A 278 30.49 6.54 -25.62
CA SER A 278 30.27 5.57 -26.71
C SER A 278 29.32 4.43 -26.32
N GLU A 279 28.49 4.05 -27.29
CA GLU A 279 27.41 3.06 -27.25
C GLU A 279 27.90 1.60 -27.32
N ASN A 280 26.96 0.69 -27.03
CA ASN A 280 26.95 -0.79 -27.08
C ASN A 280 27.39 -1.48 -25.78
N THR A 281 26.48 -2.12 -25.04
CA THR A 281 25.77 -3.34 -25.47
C THR A 281 24.47 -3.56 -24.68
N ARG A 282 23.37 -3.89 -25.36
CA ARG A 282 22.09 -4.39 -24.79
C ARG A 282 22.27 -5.78 -24.15
N SER A 283 21.72 -6.02 -22.96
CA SER A 283 20.73 -7.11 -22.69
C SER A 283 20.33 -7.22 -21.20
N GLN A 284 19.04 -6.96 -20.98
CA GLN A 284 18.08 -7.44 -19.98
C GLN A 284 18.55 -8.08 -18.65
N SER A 285 18.14 -7.47 -17.54
CA SER A 285 18.04 -8.09 -16.21
C SER A 285 16.59 -8.06 -15.70
N ILE A 286 16.08 -9.25 -15.37
CA ILE A 286 14.76 -9.48 -14.77
C ILE A 286 14.97 -9.56 -13.25
N SER A 287 14.28 -8.72 -12.48
CA SER A 287 14.26 -8.77 -11.01
C SER A 287 12.83 -8.98 -10.52
N ASN A 288 12.63 -10.00 -9.67
CA ASN A 288 11.35 -10.31 -9.05
C ASN A 288 11.36 -9.91 -7.57
N SER A 289 10.35 -9.15 -7.20
CA SER A 289 10.13 -8.48 -5.92
C SER A 289 8.73 -8.87 -5.43
N VAL A 290 8.56 -9.24 -4.16
CA VAL A 290 7.21 -9.40 -3.63
C VAL A 290 6.66 -8.10 -3.05
N LYS A 291 5.86 -7.51 -3.93
CA LYS A 291 4.70 -6.64 -3.80
C LYS A 291 4.28 -6.12 -2.43
N ILE A 292 4.82 -4.95 -2.13
CA ILE A 292 3.99 -3.76 -1.85
C ILE A 292 2.93 -3.70 -2.97
N MET A 293 1.64 -3.46 -2.70
CA MET A 293 0.73 -3.09 -3.81
C MET A 293 1.38 -1.91 -4.51
N LYS A 294 1.98 -2.15 -5.68
CA LYS A 294 2.61 -1.11 -6.47
C LYS A 294 1.51 -0.09 -6.69
N LYS A 295 1.68 1.14 -6.19
CA LYS A 295 0.83 2.25 -6.58
C LYS A 295 0.79 2.20 -8.11
N VAL A 296 -0.41 2.12 -8.67
CA VAL A 296 -0.55 2.08 -10.11
C VAL A 296 0.01 3.41 -10.63
N ASP A 297 1.01 3.33 -11.50
CA ASP A 297 1.64 4.51 -12.08
C ASP A 297 0.77 5.00 -13.24
N TYR A 298 -0.34 5.67 -12.89
CA TYR A 298 -1.24 6.23 -13.88
C TYR A 298 -0.55 7.33 -14.70
N GLU A 299 0.30 8.15 -14.06
CA GLU A 299 0.98 9.27 -14.72
C GLU A 299 1.87 8.79 -15.85
N SER A 300 2.82 7.90 -15.57
CA SER A 300 3.71 7.38 -16.61
C SER A 300 2.93 6.65 -17.71
N ALA A 301 1.90 5.88 -17.35
CA ALA A 301 1.11 5.12 -18.32
C ALA A 301 0.35 6.03 -19.30
N TRP A 302 -0.22 7.13 -18.81
CA TRP A 302 -0.95 8.09 -19.65
C TRP A 302 -0.02 9.04 -20.41
N ASP A 303 1.12 9.42 -19.83
CA ASP A 303 2.18 10.13 -20.53
C ASP A 303 2.76 9.28 -21.68
N ASP A 304 2.97 7.98 -21.46
CA ASP A 304 3.47 7.06 -22.49
C ASP A 304 2.43 6.85 -23.60
N TYR A 305 1.15 6.68 -23.25
CA TYR A 305 0.07 6.67 -24.23
C TYR A 305 0.08 7.96 -25.07
N ALA A 306 0.19 9.12 -24.40
CA ALA A 306 0.20 10.40 -25.07
C ALA A 306 1.40 10.59 -26.01
N LYS A 307 2.60 10.19 -25.59
CA LYS A 307 3.84 10.29 -26.39
C LYS A 307 3.85 9.35 -27.59
N ASN A 308 3.32 8.15 -27.42
CA ASN A 308 3.29 7.12 -28.47
C ASN A 308 2.09 7.24 -29.41
N TRP A 309 1.18 8.18 -29.14
CA TRP A 309 0.04 8.44 -30.01
C TRP A 309 0.52 8.95 -31.37
N GLN A 310 0.19 8.19 -32.42
CA GLN A 310 0.41 8.57 -33.80
C GLN A 310 -0.94 8.95 -34.40
N SER A 311 -1.02 10.12 -35.03
CA SER A 311 -2.23 10.57 -35.72
C SER A 311 -2.60 9.58 -36.82
N VAL A 312 -3.81 9.02 -36.76
CA VAL A 312 -4.33 8.16 -37.82
C VAL A 312 -4.73 9.05 -39.01
N SER A 313 -3.77 9.28 -39.90
CA SER A 313 -3.84 9.71 -41.31
C SER A 313 -5.02 10.54 -41.87
N SER A 314 -5.72 11.36 -41.09
CA SER A 314 -6.60 12.41 -41.63
C SER A 314 -6.57 13.66 -40.75
N GLU A 315 -6.64 14.81 -41.39
CA GLU A 315 -6.66 16.13 -40.76
C GLU A 315 -7.75 16.19 -39.67
N GLU A 316 -7.41 16.81 -38.53
CA GLU A 316 -8.30 17.11 -37.38
C GLU A 316 -8.72 15.96 -36.43
N VAL A 317 -7.94 14.89 -36.29
CA VAL A 317 -8.17 13.92 -35.19
C VAL A 317 -7.46 14.37 -33.91
N TYR A 318 -8.21 14.61 -32.83
CA TYR A 318 -7.63 14.88 -31.51
C TYR A 318 -7.36 13.58 -30.75
N ARG A 319 -6.37 13.63 -29.85
CA ARG A 319 -6.04 12.48 -28.99
C ARG A 319 -7.25 12.07 -28.16
N GLY A 320 -7.56 10.78 -28.15
CA GLY A 320 -8.69 10.21 -27.41
C GLY A 320 -10.01 10.17 -28.18
N ASP A 321 -10.06 10.72 -29.39
CA ASP A 321 -11.21 10.58 -30.29
C ASP A 321 -11.33 9.15 -30.85
N GLU A 322 -10.25 8.37 -30.84
CA GLU A 322 -10.29 6.95 -31.21
C GLU A 322 -11.14 6.10 -30.24
N TRP A 323 -11.37 6.58 -29.01
CA TRP A 323 -12.22 5.93 -28.02
C TRP A 323 -13.69 6.29 -28.25
N ILE A 324 -14.28 5.71 -29.31
CA ILE A 324 -15.65 5.99 -29.74
C ILE A 324 -16.73 5.20 -28.95
N GLY A 325 -16.36 4.51 -27.86
CA GLY A 325 -17.32 3.68 -27.10
C GLY A 325 -17.82 2.41 -27.79
N PHE A 326 -17.36 2.08 -29.00
CA PHE A 326 -17.75 0.86 -29.74
C PHE A 326 -17.47 -0.42 -28.95
N ALA A 327 -16.25 -0.55 -28.41
CA ALA A 327 -15.88 -1.68 -27.56
C ALA A 327 -16.64 -1.70 -26.21
N ALA A 328 -17.32 -0.61 -25.85
CA ALA A 328 -18.17 -0.52 -24.67
C ALA A 328 -19.66 -0.77 -24.98
N GLY A 329 -20.01 -1.04 -26.25
CA GLY A 329 -21.39 -1.20 -26.72
C GLY A 329 -22.17 0.12 -26.81
N ALA A 330 -21.50 1.27 -26.74
CA ALA A 330 -22.16 2.57 -26.60
C ALA A 330 -22.47 3.26 -27.93
N ALA A 331 -21.60 3.15 -28.94
CA ALA A 331 -21.74 3.87 -30.21
C ALA A 331 -20.92 3.22 -31.33
N THR A 332 -21.28 3.48 -32.59
CA THR A 332 -20.56 2.97 -33.78
C THR A 332 -19.69 4.04 -34.46
N SER A 333 -19.83 5.30 -34.05
CA SER A 333 -19.01 6.42 -34.53
C SER A 333 -18.70 7.42 -33.40
N LEU A 334 -17.70 8.27 -33.62
CA LEU A 334 -17.36 9.35 -32.69
C LEU A 334 -18.55 10.28 -32.43
N ALA A 335 -19.24 10.71 -33.49
CA ALA A 335 -20.38 11.61 -33.39
C ALA A 335 -21.55 11.01 -32.59
N GLU A 336 -21.81 9.71 -32.76
CA GLU A 336 -22.80 9.00 -31.95
C GLU A 336 -22.39 8.96 -30.47
N TYR A 337 -21.10 8.74 -30.18
CA TYR A 337 -20.61 8.68 -28.81
C TYR A 337 -20.65 10.06 -28.12
N GLU A 338 -20.24 11.12 -28.81
CA GLU A 338 -20.34 12.49 -28.33
C GLU A 338 -21.80 12.89 -28.09
N ALA A 339 -22.71 12.56 -29.01
CA ALA A 339 -24.14 12.83 -28.85
C ALA A 339 -24.74 12.04 -27.68
N LEU A 340 -24.30 10.80 -27.43
CA LEU A 340 -24.73 10.02 -26.28
C LEU A 340 -24.32 10.71 -24.97
N ILE A 341 -23.05 11.08 -24.82
CA ILE A 341 -22.54 11.74 -23.61
C ILE A 341 -23.24 13.08 -23.41
N GLU A 342 -23.34 13.89 -24.48
CA GLU A 342 -23.98 15.20 -24.46
C GLU A 342 -25.44 15.10 -24.02
N ASN A 343 -26.23 14.22 -24.64
CA ASN A 343 -27.67 14.12 -24.39
C ASN A 343 -28.01 13.41 -23.08
N GLN A 344 -27.25 12.40 -22.67
CA GLN A 344 -27.56 11.61 -21.48
C GLN A 344 -26.98 12.18 -20.19
N PHE A 345 -25.78 12.78 -20.26
CA PHE A 345 -24.99 13.07 -19.07
C PHE A 345 -24.57 14.54 -18.93
N ILE A 346 -24.62 15.34 -19.99
CA ILE A 346 -24.26 16.77 -19.94
C ILE A 346 -25.50 17.66 -19.96
N ALA A 347 -26.22 17.71 -21.09
CA ALA A 347 -27.33 18.64 -21.33
C ALA A 347 -28.46 18.60 -20.28
N PRO A 348 -28.83 17.45 -19.69
CA PRO A 348 -29.85 17.41 -18.64
C PRO A 348 -29.41 17.99 -17.29
N TYR A 349 -28.10 18.15 -17.08
CA TYR A 349 -27.50 18.31 -15.75
C TYR A 349 -26.66 19.57 -15.60
N ILE A 350 -26.02 20.03 -16.67
CA ILE A 350 -25.09 21.16 -16.65
C ILE A 350 -25.74 22.40 -17.27
N GLN A 351 -25.61 23.51 -16.55
CA GLN A 351 -26.22 24.78 -16.89
C GLN A 351 -25.17 25.88 -17.12
N LYS A 352 -25.55 26.90 -17.89
CA LYS A 352 -24.66 27.99 -18.35
C LYS A 352 -23.94 28.76 -17.25
N HIS A 353 -24.43 28.71 -16.02
CA HIS A 353 -23.83 29.40 -14.88
C HIS A 353 -22.88 28.52 -14.07
N HIS A 354 -22.87 27.21 -14.31
CA HIS A 354 -22.07 26.27 -13.53
C HIS A 354 -20.57 26.48 -13.76
N GLN A 355 -19.83 26.35 -12.67
CA GLN A 355 -18.39 26.11 -12.66
C GLN A 355 -18.17 24.59 -12.60
N VAL A 356 -17.63 24.01 -13.68
CA VAL A 356 -17.51 22.56 -13.83
C VAL A 356 -16.07 22.12 -13.66
N LEU A 357 -15.84 21.05 -12.92
CA LEU A 357 -14.58 20.31 -12.90
C LEU A 357 -14.72 19.06 -13.75
N GLU A 358 -13.77 18.84 -14.66
CA GLU A 358 -13.56 17.55 -15.31
C GLU A 358 -12.30 16.89 -14.77
N ILE A 359 -12.43 15.71 -14.15
CA ILE A 359 -11.31 14.90 -13.67
C ILE A 359 -10.97 13.85 -14.72
N GLY A 360 -9.72 13.83 -15.18
CA GLY A 360 -9.22 12.92 -16.21
C GLY A 360 -9.63 13.37 -17.61
N VAL A 361 -9.36 14.63 -17.92
CA VAL A 361 -9.79 15.31 -19.17
C VAL A 361 -9.28 14.64 -20.46
N GLY A 362 -8.19 13.86 -20.39
CA GLY A 362 -7.66 13.18 -21.54
C GLY A 362 -7.16 14.15 -22.61
N GLY A 363 -7.53 13.91 -23.88
CA GLY A 363 -7.29 14.86 -24.97
C GLY A 363 -8.43 15.87 -25.19
N GLY A 364 -9.35 16.02 -24.24
CA GLY A 364 -10.32 17.12 -24.22
C GLY A 364 -11.61 16.89 -25.00
N LYS A 365 -11.98 15.64 -25.32
CA LYS A 365 -13.21 15.30 -26.03
C LYS A 365 -14.45 15.73 -25.26
N THR A 366 -14.60 15.23 -24.04
CA THR A 366 -15.73 15.57 -23.18
C THR A 366 -15.65 17.03 -22.73
N ALA A 367 -14.45 17.54 -22.44
CA ALA A 367 -14.21 18.96 -22.15
C ALA A 367 -14.80 19.91 -23.21
N ALA A 368 -14.60 19.58 -24.50
CA ALA A 368 -15.14 20.38 -25.60
C ALA A 368 -16.67 20.42 -25.61
N LEU A 369 -17.34 19.35 -25.16
CA LEU A 369 -18.79 19.31 -24.99
C LEU A 369 -19.20 20.11 -23.75
N LEU A 370 -18.56 19.90 -22.60
CA LEU A 370 -18.85 20.59 -21.34
C LEU A 370 -18.74 22.11 -21.46
N LEU A 371 -17.74 22.60 -22.20
CA LEU A 371 -17.50 24.03 -22.42
C LEU A 371 -18.64 24.73 -23.17
N LYS A 372 -19.48 23.98 -23.89
CA LYS A 372 -20.71 24.50 -24.51
C LYS A 372 -21.81 24.76 -23.48
N TYR A 373 -21.78 24.11 -22.31
CA TYR A 373 -22.87 24.15 -21.32
C TYR A 373 -22.53 24.89 -20.05
N CYS A 374 -21.26 25.13 -19.73
CA CYS A 374 -20.83 25.79 -18.49
C CYS A 374 -20.31 27.22 -18.70
N ASP A 375 -20.18 27.97 -17.60
CA ASP A 375 -19.54 29.29 -17.60
C ASP A 375 -18.02 29.15 -17.63
N ARG A 376 -17.48 28.29 -16.76
CA ARG A 376 -16.05 27.97 -16.66
C ARG A 376 -15.83 26.49 -16.45
N LEU A 377 -14.69 26.03 -16.95
CA LEU A 377 -14.28 24.64 -16.90
C LEU A 377 -12.89 24.53 -16.26
N VAL A 378 -12.76 23.66 -15.26
CA VAL A 378 -11.49 23.25 -14.68
C VAL A 378 -11.17 21.86 -15.22
N CYS A 379 -10.20 21.76 -16.12
CA CYS A 379 -9.70 20.51 -16.67
C CYS A 379 -8.56 20.00 -15.79
N ALA A 380 -8.77 18.88 -15.11
CA ALA A 380 -7.79 18.26 -14.26
C ALA A 380 -7.32 16.92 -14.83
N ASP A 381 -6.02 16.67 -14.85
CA ASP A 381 -5.47 15.39 -15.31
C ASP A 381 -4.17 15.05 -14.59
N ILE A 382 -3.85 13.77 -14.52
CA ILE A 382 -2.58 13.29 -13.97
C ILE A 382 -1.46 13.33 -15.02
N SER A 383 -1.74 13.47 -16.31
CA SER A 383 -0.72 13.56 -17.35
C SER A 383 -0.53 15.00 -17.83
N ASN A 384 0.73 15.48 -17.80
CA ASN A 384 1.05 16.79 -18.37
C ASN A 384 0.88 16.78 -19.90
N GLU A 385 1.15 15.65 -20.56
CA GLU A 385 1.01 15.52 -22.00
C GLU A 385 -0.45 15.55 -22.46
N LEU A 386 -1.36 15.01 -21.66
CA LEU A 386 -2.82 15.09 -21.89
C LEU A 386 -3.35 16.50 -21.64
N LEU A 387 -2.91 17.17 -20.56
CA LEU A 387 -3.25 18.59 -20.34
C LEU A 387 -2.78 19.48 -21.48
N ASN A 388 -1.56 19.27 -21.98
CA ASN A 388 -1.02 20.00 -23.12
C ASN A 388 -1.84 19.76 -24.40
N ALA A 389 -2.29 18.52 -24.64
CA ALA A 389 -3.14 18.21 -25.79
C ALA A 389 -4.54 18.84 -25.67
N THR A 390 -5.14 18.77 -24.50
CA THR A 390 -6.43 19.43 -24.21
C THR A 390 -6.31 20.95 -24.36
N HIS A 391 -5.24 21.56 -23.87
CA HIS A 391 -4.98 22.98 -24.04
C HIS A 391 -4.88 23.37 -25.53
N LYS A 392 -4.19 22.56 -26.34
CA LYS A 392 -4.13 22.77 -27.81
C LYS A 392 -5.50 22.60 -28.49
N ARG A 393 -6.34 21.69 -28.00
CA ARG A 393 -7.69 21.46 -28.54
C ARG A 393 -8.65 22.60 -28.21
N LEU A 394 -8.67 23.06 -26.96
CA LEU A 394 -9.68 24.00 -26.48
C LEU A 394 -9.25 25.46 -26.63
N GLY A 395 -8.05 25.82 -26.15
CA GLY A 395 -7.50 27.18 -26.25
C GLY A 395 -8.39 28.31 -25.70
N ASP A 396 -9.38 28.01 -24.87
CA ASP A 396 -10.42 28.97 -24.41
C ASP A 396 -10.05 29.55 -23.04
N GLU A 397 -10.21 30.87 -22.88
CA GLU A 397 -9.86 31.62 -21.67
C GLU A 397 -10.72 31.25 -20.44
N ARG A 398 -11.87 30.61 -20.65
CA ARG A 398 -12.76 30.11 -19.60
C ARG A 398 -12.28 28.78 -19.03
N VAL A 399 -11.23 28.19 -19.60
CA VAL A 399 -10.69 26.89 -19.20
C VAL A 399 -9.43 27.07 -18.36
N ARG A 400 -9.42 26.44 -17.19
CA ARG A 400 -8.24 26.33 -16.32
C ARG A 400 -7.73 24.89 -16.30
N TYR A 401 -6.43 24.71 -16.39
CA TYR A 401 -5.78 23.39 -16.41
C TYR A 401 -5.08 23.12 -15.07
N VAL A 402 -5.30 21.95 -14.48
CA VAL A 402 -4.74 21.57 -13.17
C VAL A 402 -4.09 20.19 -13.26
N LYS A 403 -2.79 20.13 -12.92
CA LYS A 403 -2.05 18.87 -12.84
C LYS A 403 -2.34 18.19 -11.50
N LEU A 404 -2.80 16.93 -11.55
CA LEU A 404 -3.04 16.08 -10.39
C LEU A 404 -1.83 15.20 -10.08
N ASP A 405 -1.79 14.67 -8.86
CA ASP A 405 -0.76 13.74 -8.33
C ASP A 405 -1.26 12.28 -8.18
N GLY A 406 -2.52 12.06 -8.56
CA GLY A 406 -3.22 10.78 -8.45
C GLY A 406 -3.71 10.43 -7.04
N LEU A 407 -3.67 11.35 -6.08
CA LEU A 407 -4.05 11.15 -4.68
C LEU A 407 -4.86 12.31 -4.07
N THR A 408 -4.60 13.53 -4.52
CA THR A 408 -5.21 14.76 -4.03
C THR A 408 -5.88 15.52 -5.17
N LEU A 409 -6.66 16.54 -4.82
CA LEU A 409 -7.25 17.50 -5.75
C LEU A 409 -6.66 18.90 -5.51
N ASP A 410 -5.40 18.93 -5.07
CA ASP A 410 -4.69 20.16 -4.78
C ASP A 410 -4.56 21.03 -6.04
N GLY A 411 -4.60 22.34 -5.84
CA GLY A 411 -4.68 23.31 -6.93
C GLY A 411 -6.10 23.68 -7.35
N ILE A 412 -7.12 22.95 -6.90
CA ILE A 412 -8.54 23.31 -7.05
C ILE A 412 -9.02 23.97 -5.77
N ALA A 413 -9.65 25.15 -5.87
CA ALA A 413 -10.08 25.89 -4.70
C ALA A 413 -11.29 25.21 -4.03
N PRO A 414 -11.36 25.16 -2.69
CA PRO A 414 -12.54 24.65 -1.99
C PRO A 414 -13.76 25.52 -2.30
N GLN A 415 -14.95 24.91 -2.30
CA GLN A 415 -16.25 25.56 -2.56
C GLN A 415 -16.25 26.47 -3.82
N SER A 416 -15.54 26.07 -4.87
CA SER A 416 -15.41 26.88 -6.10
C SER A 416 -16.23 26.34 -7.27
N LEU A 417 -16.69 25.09 -7.19
CA LEU A 417 -17.30 24.35 -8.29
C LEU A 417 -18.76 23.99 -7.98
N ASP A 418 -19.62 23.94 -9.00
CA ASP A 418 -21.01 23.51 -8.85
C ASP A 418 -21.18 22.03 -9.25
N VAL A 419 -20.35 21.56 -10.19
CA VAL A 419 -20.41 20.22 -10.78
C VAL A 419 -19.02 19.57 -10.84
N CYS A 420 -18.93 18.29 -10.47
CA CYS A 420 -17.78 17.43 -10.74
C CYS A 420 -18.16 16.36 -11.77
N PHE A 421 -17.44 16.32 -12.89
CA PHE A 421 -17.64 15.42 -14.00
C PHE A 421 -16.40 14.53 -14.15
N CYS A 422 -16.55 13.21 -14.06
CA CYS A 422 -15.45 12.26 -14.21
C CYS A 422 -15.92 11.12 -15.11
N TYR A 423 -15.56 11.22 -16.39
CA TYR A 423 -16.09 10.34 -17.43
C TYR A 423 -14.98 9.69 -18.24
N ASP A 424 -15.04 8.36 -18.36
CA ASP A 424 -14.03 7.53 -19.07
C ASP A 424 -12.64 7.56 -18.40
N THR A 425 -12.61 7.92 -17.11
CA THR A 425 -11.39 7.96 -16.29
C THR A 425 -11.39 6.87 -15.23
N MET A 426 -12.45 6.77 -14.41
CA MET A 426 -12.52 5.76 -13.35
C MET A 426 -12.60 4.33 -13.90
N VAL A 427 -12.87 4.17 -15.20
CA VAL A 427 -12.74 2.88 -15.89
C VAL A 427 -11.30 2.33 -15.86
N HIS A 428 -10.32 3.18 -15.54
CA HIS A 428 -8.90 2.83 -15.42
C HIS A 428 -8.34 2.91 -13.99
N ILE A 429 -9.11 3.40 -13.02
CA ILE A 429 -8.64 3.71 -11.65
C ILE A 429 -9.05 2.60 -10.68
N GLU A 430 -8.15 2.19 -9.78
CA GLU A 430 -8.44 1.17 -8.77
C GLU A 430 -9.49 1.60 -7.72
N PRO A 431 -10.26 0.66 -7.14
CA PRO A 431 -11.36 0.99 -6.23
C PRO A 431 -10.97 1.87 -5.03
N TRP A 432 -9.80 1.65 -4.44
CA TRP A 432 -9.34 2.46 -3.29
C TRP A 432 -8.99 3.90 -3.69
N ASP A 433 -8.46 4.11 -4.90
CA ASP A 433 -8.15 5.43 -5.43
C ASP A 433 -9.45 6.16 -5.79
N ILE A 434 -10.44 5.47 -6.38
CA ILE A 434 -11.80 6.00 -6.60
C ILE A 434 -12.41 6.45 -5.28
N PHE A 435 -12.40 5.59 -4.25
CA PHE A 435 -12.93 5.93 -2.94
C PHE A 435 -12.25 7.18 -2.36
N ASN A 436 -10.92 7.28 -2.51
CA ASN A 436 -10.13 8.43 -2.07
C ASN A 436 -10.50 9.74 -2.79
N TYR A 437 -10.83 9.70 -4.08
CA TYR A 437 -11.38 10.87 -4.79
C TYR A 437 -12.77 11.24 -4.27
N LEU A 438 -13.65 10.25 -4.07
CA LEU A 438 -15.01 10.46 -3.57
C LEU A 438 -15.02 11.11 -2.17
N THR A 439 -14.01 10.89 -1.32
CA THR A 439 -13.91 11.57 -0.01
C THR A 439 -13.50 13.04 -0.11
N ARG A 440 -12.90 13.47 -1.23
CA ARG A 440 -12.31 14.83 -1.39
C ARG A 440 -13.18 15.78 -2.19
N ILE A 441 -13.86 15.27 -3.21
CA ILE A 441 -14.73 16.04 -4.09
C ILE A 441 -15.73 16.95 -3.34
N PRO A 442 -16.39 16.53 -2.25
CA PRO A 442 -17.40 17.37 -1.58
C PRO A 442 -16.84 18.72 -1.09
N ALA A 443 -15.57 18.78 -0.68
CA ALA A 443 -14.95 20.01 -0.19
C ALA A 443 -14.73 21.07 -1.28
N LEU A 444 -14.74 20.67 -2.56
CA LEU A 444 -14.56 21.56 -3.70
C LEU A 444 -15.89 22.15 -4.18
N LEU A 445 -17.00 21.51 -3.82
CA LEU A 445 -18.31 21.81 -4.37
C LEU A 445 -19.09 22.82 -3.53
N LYS A 446 -19.91 23.62 -4.21
CA LYS A 446 -20.90 24.56 -3.68
C LYS A 446 -22.21 24.40 -4.46
N GLY A 447 -23.26 25.08 -4.02
CA GLY A 447 -24.54 25.14 -4.76
C GLY A 447 -25.14 23.77 -5.01
N ASP A 448 -25.30 23.40 -6.28
CA ASP A 448 -25.97 22.17 -6.72
C ASP A 448 -25.22 20.90 -6.30
N ARG A 449 -23.88 20.98 -6.16
CA ARG A 449 -22.98 19.87 -5.78
C ARG A 449 -23.21 18.60 -6.59
N LEU A 450 -23.41 18.76 -7.89
CA LEU A 450 -23.73 17.64 -8.76
C LEU A 450 -22.47 16.86 -9.14
N CYS A 451 -22.57 15.54 -9.18
CA CYS A 451 -21.47 14.65 -9.53
C CYS A 451 -21.89 13.63 -10.58
N ILE A 452 -21.07 13.49 -11.63
CA ILE A 452 -21.23 12.49 -12.67
C ILE A 452 -19.99 11.58 -12.64
N PHE A 453 -20.18 10.29 -12.35
CA PHE A 453 -19.10 9.31 -12.25
C PHE A 453 -19.32 8.13 -13.20
N HIS A 454 -18.41 7.91 -14.13
CA HIS A 454 -18.40 6.77 -15.05
C HIS A 454 -17.28 5.81 -14.69
N HIS A 455 -17.61 4.55 -14.41
CA HIS A 455 -16.66 3.51 -14.04
C HIS A 455 -16.99 2.15 -14.67
N THR A 456 -16.06 1.20 -14.60
CA THR A 456 -16.29 -0.16 -15.16
C THR A 456 -17.40 -0.90 -14.43
N ASN A 457 -18.11 -1.79 -15.13
CA ASN A 457 -19.05 -2.69 -14.47
C ASN A 457 -18.76 -4.15 -14.81
N LEU A 458 -17.98 -4.83 -13.96
CA LEU A 458 -17.63 -6.24 -14.15
C LEU A 458 -18.83 -7.20 -14.09
N LEU A 459 -19.96 -6.78 -13.54
CA LEU A 459 -21.18 -7.59 -13.53
C LEU A 459 -21.94 -7.53 -14.86
N SER A 460 -21.55 -6.63 -15.78
CA SER A 460 -22.06 -6.63 -17.16
C SER A 460 -21.30 -7.65 -18.03
N GLU A 461 -21.96 -8.21 -19.03
CA GLU A 461 -21.35 -9.16 -19.96
C GLU A 461 -20.17 -8.53 -20.72
N LEU A 462 -20.33 -7.32 -21.27
CA LEU A 462 -19.25 -6.63 -21.99
C LEU A 462 -18.12 -6.20 -21.05
N GLY A 463 -18.44 -5.78 -19.81
CA GLY A 463 -17.44 -5.44 -18.80
C GLY A 463 -16.59 -6.64 -18.40
N TRP A 464 -17.22 -7.80 -18.19
CA TRP A 464 -16.52 -9.05 -17.94
C TRP A 464 -15.63 -9.46 -19.13
N GLN A 465 -16.14 -9.40 -20.35
CA GLN A 465 -15.37 -9.69 -21.56
C GLN A 465 -14.16 -8.77 -21.70
N LYS A 466 -14.33 -7.46 -21.47
CA LYS A 466 -13.22 -6.50 -21.50
C LYS A 466 -12.19 -6.78 -20.41
N PHE A 467 -12.61 -7.12 -19.21
CA PHE A 467 -11.70 -7.52 -18.14
C PHE A 467 -10.88 -8.75 -18.51
N VAL A 468 -11.51 -9.79 -19.07
CA VAL A 468 -10.80 -10.99 -19.54
C VAL A 468 -9.82 -10.66 -20.67
N GLN A 469 -10.15 -9.74 -21.57
CA GLN A 469 -9.25 -9.28 -22.64
C GLN A 469 -8.03 -8.52 -22.12
N ASP A 470 -8.15 -7.80 -20.99
CA ASP A 470 -7.06 -7.06 -20.36
C ASP A 470 -6.45 -7.82 -19.16
N TRP A 471 -6.83 -9.08 -18.93
CA TRP A 471 -6.44 -9.81 -17.72
C TRP A 471 -4.91 -9.91 -17.59
N ASP A 472 -4.21 -10.02 -18.72
CA ASP A 472 -2.76 -10.09 -18.85
C ASP A 472 -2.08 -8.80 -18.38
N LYS A 473 -2.72 -7.65 -18.59
CA LYS A 473 -2.28 -6.34 -18.09
C LYS A 473 -2.53 -6.15 -16.59
N ASN A 474 -3.27 -7.08 -15.98
CA ASN A 474 -3.64 -7.12 -14.57
C ASN A 474 -3.00 -8.32 -13.83
N LEU A 475 -2.15 -9.10 -14.52
CA LEU A 475 -1.59 -10.36 -14.04
C LEU A 475 -0.62 -10.21 -12.89
N LEU A 476 -0.61 -11.22 -12.00
CA LEU A 476 0.34 -11.36 -10.90
C LEU A 476 0.55 -10.01 -10.24
N GLY A 477 -0.53 -9.26 -9.95
CA GLY A 477 -0.62 -7.88 -9.44
C GLY A 477 0.42 -6.87 -9.94
N ASN A 478 0.84 -6.97 -11.20
CA ASN A 478 1.38 -5.85 -11.95
C ASN A 478 0.18 -5.23 -12.68
N ARG A 479 -0.21 -4.03 -12.27
CA ARG A 479 -1.36 -3.31 -12.81
C ARG A 479 -0.84 -2.18 -13.69
N HIS A 480 -1.06 -2.26 -15.01
CA HIS A 480 -0.70 -1.18 -15.94
C HIS A 480 -1.70 -0.03 -15.82
N GLY A 481 -1.26 1.25 -15.78
CA GLY A 481 -2.14 2.39 -15.48
C GLY A 481 -3.32 2.62 -16.43
N THR A 482 -3.24 2.13 -17.67
CA THR A 482 -4.34 2.20 -18.66
C THR A 482 -5.23 0.96 -18.70
N ALA A 483 -4.98 -0.06 -17.87
CA ALA A 483 -5.79 -1.27 -17.86
C ALA A 483 -7.21 -1.02 -17.30
N PHE A 484 -8.15 -1.88 -17.68
CA PHE A 484 -9.54 -1.84 -17.22
C PHE A 484 -9.63 -2.14 -15.71
N SER A 485 -10.37 -1.32 -14.96
CA SER A 485 -10.48 -1.38 -13.50
C SER A 485 -11.40 -2.50 -13.00
N LEU A 486 -11.15 -2.92 -11.75
CA LEU A 486 -11.91 -3.91 -10.98
C LEU A 486 -13.06 -3.27 -10.19
N MET A 487 -14.01 -2.63 -10.88
CA MET A 487 -15.20 -2.04 -10.25
C MET A 487 -16.50 -2.73 -10.67
N THR A 488 -17.49 -2.63 -9.79
CA THR A 488 -18.88 -2.99 -10.05
C THR A 488 -19.77 -1.84 -9.60
N ASP A 489 -20.99 -1.80 -10.14
CA ASP A 489 -22.03 -0.90 -9.69
C ASP A 489 -22.34 -1.05 -8.19
N THR A 490 -22.33 -2.28 -7.68
CA THR A 490 -22.55 -2.60 -6.25
C THR A 490 -21.45 -2.05 -5.34
N ILE A 491 -20.19 -2.05 -5.78
CA ILE A 491 -19.10 -1.43 -5.01
C ILE A 491 -19.26 0.09 -5.00
N MET A 492 -19.54 0.70 -6.15
CA MET A 492 -19.74 2.15 -6.24
C MET A 492 -20.93 2.61 -5.41
N GLU A 493 -22.06 1.90 -5.46
CA GLU A 493 -23.24 2.20 -4.63
C GLU A 493 -22.90 2.19 -3.14
N LYS A 494 -22.09 1.21 -2.69
CA LYS A 494 -21.63 1.13 -1.31
C LYS A 494 -20.72 2.31 -0.94
N PHE A 495 -19.85 2.75 -1.84
CA PHE A 495 -19.01 3.92 -1.62
C PHE A 495 -19.84 5.21 -1.51
N LEU A 496 -20.73 5.44 -2.47
CA LEU A 496 -21.59 6.62 -2.50
C LEU A 496 -22.49 6.67 -1.25
N THR A 497 -23.11 5.55 -0.89
CA THR A 497 -23.97 5.45 0.31
C THR A 497 -23.17 5.68 1.59
N HIS A 498 -21.98 5.07 1.71
CA HIS A 498 -21.12 5.25 2.89
C HIS A 498 -20.65 6.70 3.07
N LEU A 499 -20.37 7.39 1.96
CA LEU A 499 -19.94 8.78 1.95
C LEU A 499 -21.10 9.76 1.90
N ASN A 500 -22.34 9.30 2.11
CA ASN A 500 -23.55 10.13 2.14
C ASN A 500 -23.83 10.92 0.84
N TYR A 501 -23.40 10.41 -0.32
CA TYR A 501 -23.84 10.94 -1.61
C TYR A 501 -25.31 10.56 -1.83
N LYS A 502 -26.11 11.54 -2.24
CA LYS A 502 -27.50 11.30 -2.65
C LYS A 502 -27.50 10.84 -4.10
N ILE A 503 -27.79 9.56 -4.33
CA ILE A 503 -27.91 8.99 -5.67
C ILE A 503 -29.18 9.55 -6.34
N ILE A 504 -29.03 10.14 -7.52
CA ILE A 504 -30.12 10.70 -8.34
C ILE A 504 -30.49 9.70 -9.45
N ARG A 505 -29.49 9.17 -10.15
CA ARG A 505 -29.68 8.17 -11.21
C ARG A 505 -28.47 7.23 -11.25
N LYS A 506 -28.76 5.95 -11.42
CA LYS A 506 -27.81 4.92 -11.84
C LYS A 506 -28.16 4.54 -13.27
N ASP A 507 -27.16 4.52 -14.15
CA ASP A 507 -27.32 4.12 -15.55
C ASP A 507 -26.31 3.02 -15.90
N SER A 508 -26.81 1.82 -16.18
CA SER A 508 -26.01 0.65 -16.61
C SER A 508 -26.28 0.26 -18.07
N GLU A 509 -27.06 1.07 -18.80
CA GLU A 509 -27.63 0.68 -20.10
C GLU A 509 -27.07 1.52 -21.24
N SER A 510 -26.78 2.80 -21.01
CA SER A 510 -26.29 3.71 -22.06
C SER A 510 -24.87 3.33 -22.52
N VAL A 511 -24.07 2.78 -21.61
CA VAL A 511 -22.77 2.19 -21.91
C VAL A 511 -22.79 0.76 -21.37
N PRO A 512 -23.23 -0.25 -22.17
CA PRO A 512 -23.50 -1.59 -21.66
C PRO A 512 -22.32 -2.33 -20.99
N ARG A 513 -21.08 -1.87 -21.21
CA ARG A 513 -19.86 -2.35 -20.53
C ARG A 513 -19.68 -1.79 -19.11
N ASP A 514 -20.21 -0.60 -18.86
CA ASP A 514 -19.82 0.26 -17.75
C ASP A 514 -21.05 0.70 -16.93
N CYS A 515 -20.85 1.61 -15.98
CA CYS A 515 -21.93 2.21 -15.20
C CYS A 515 -21.66 3.70 -14.99
N VAL A 516 -22.70 4.53 -15.13
CA VAL A 516 -22.67 5.98 -14.90
C VAL A 516 -23.60 6.33 -13.75
N TRP A 517 -23.09 7.14 -12.82
CA TRP A 517 -23.84 7.63 -11.67
C TRP A 517 -24.02 9.13 -11.75
N ILE A 518 -25.25 9.58 -11.53
CA ILE A 518 -25.57 10.97 -11.26
C ILE A 518 -25.94 11.03 -9.78
N CYS A 519 -25.21 11.82 -9.02
CA CYS A 519 -25.42 11.96 -7.60
C CYS A 519 -25.17 13.40 -7.14
N GLN A 520 -25.65 13.73 -5.95
CA GLN A 520 -25.38 14.99 -5.28
C GLN A 520 -24.45 14.71 -4.10
N ALA A 521 -23.32 15.41 -4.05
CA ALA A 521 -22.34 15.29 -2.97
C ALA A 521 -22.91 15.84 -1.64
N PRO A 522 -22.50 15.27 -0.49
CA PRO A 522 -22.92 15.75 0.82
C PRO A 522 -22.42 17.17 1.08
N GLU A 523 -23.06 17.87 2.03
CA GLU A 523 -22.50 19.12 2.54
C GLU A 523 -21.26 18.81 3.39
N VAL A 524 -20.19 19.58 3.21
CA VAL A 524 -19.07 19.56 4.14
C VAL A 524 -19.39 20.53 5.28
N ILE A 525 -19.79 20.00 6.43
CA ILE A 525 -19.95 20.81 7.65
C ILE A 525 -18.55 21.27 8.06
N SER A 526 -18.22 22.54 7.81
CA SER A 526 -17.02 23.14 8.36
C SER A 526 -17.17 23.19 9.88
N TYR A 527 -16.43 22.37 10.62
CA TYR A 527 -16.17 22.67 12.02
C TYR A 527 -15.33 23.95 12.03
N GLN A 528 -15.95 25.05 12.47
CA GLN A 528 -15.31 26.37 12.62
C GLN A 528 -14.14 26.32 13.61
#